data_AF-A0A0Q4PZC1-F1
#
_entry.id   AF-A0A0Q4PZC1-F1
#
_cell.length_a   1.000
_cell.length_b   1.000
_cell.length_c   1.000
_cell.angle_alpha   90.00
_cell.angle_beta   90.00
_cell.angle_gamma   90.00
#
_symmetry.space_group_name_H-M   'P 1'
#
loop_
_entity.id
_entity.type
_entity.pdbx_description
1 polymer ?
#
loop_
_entity_poly.entity_id
_entity_poly.type
_entity_poly.pdbx_seq_one_letter_code
_entity_poly.pdbx_strand_id
1 'polypeptide(L)'
;MTALPLPAATLMLLMLALPGAAQRRLAEPPATTVMRTEMRIQRMIIRVPRAPFAPVAFSAPRALPPIQWVEKRTDRCLPVQSVAAVTISRTDSVDLLLNGGGRVRARLADDCPSLDFYAGMYIKPSSDGRMCASRDVIRSRTGGQCRIAQFRALVPAR
;
A
#
# COMPACT_ATOMS: atom_id res chain seq x y z
N MET A 1 47.93 -71.44 65.09
CA MET A 1 46.77 -70.76 65.71
C MET A 1 47.28 -69.91 66.86
N THR A 2 47.55 -68.63 66.63
CA THR A 2 47.73 -67.61 67.69
C THR A 2 47.47 -66.25 67.07
N ALA A 3 46.31 -65.67 67.40
CA ALA A 3 45.90 -64.33 66.98
C ALA A 3 46.44 -63.29 67.96
N LEU A 4 47.17 -62.29 67.46
CA LEU A 4 47.54 -61.11 68.24
C LEU A 4 46.44 -60.03 68.11
N PRO A 5 46.01 -59.40 69.21
CA PRO A 5 45.03 -58.30 69.16
C PRO A 5 45.76 -57.01 68.77
N LEU A 6 45.42 -56.46 67.61
CA LEU A 6 45.87 -55.12 67.20
C LEU A 6 45.19 -54.07 68.09
N PRO A 7 45.94 -53.17 68.75
CA PRO A 7 45.37 -52.15 69.62
C PRO A 7 44.60 -51.11 68.78
N ALA A 8 43.42 -50.70 69.26
CA ALA A 8 42.55 -49.70 68.62
C ALA A 8 43.27 -48.37 68.27
N ALA A 9 44.42 -48.10 68.90
CA ALA A 9 45.27 -46.96 68.62
C ALA A 9 45.86 -46.95 67.18
N THR A 10 46.13 -48.11 66.57
CA THR A 10 46.63 -48.17 65.19
C THR A 10 45.57 -47.85 64.13
N LEU A 11 44.29 -48.00 64.45
CA LEU A 11 43.20 -47.62 63.55
C LEU A 11 43.00 -46.09 63.51
N MET A 12 43.31 -45.41 64.62
CA MET A 12 43.09 -43.97 64.77
C MET A 12 44.20 -43.12 64.10
N LEU A 13 45.43 -43.65 63.99
CA LEU A 13 46.52 -42.97 63.28
C LEU A 13 46.43 -43.04 61.75
N LEU A 14 45.67 -43.99 61.18
CA LEU A 14 45.54 -44.10 59.71
C LEU A 14 44.56 -43.08 59.10
N MET A 15 43.76 -42.38 59.90
CA MET A 15 42.77 -41.39 59.42
C MET A 15 43.32 -39.97 59.25
N LEU A 16 44.55 -39.69 59.68
CA LEU A 16 45.19 -38.37 59.58
C LEU A 16 46.03 -38.18 58.31
N ALA A 17 46.11 -39.20 57.45
CA ALA A 17 46.89 -39.16 56.21
C ALA A 17 46.03 -38.96 54.94
N LEU A 18 44.80 -38.46 55.05
CA LEU A 18 44.09 -37.96 53.87
C LEU A 18 44.67 -36.59 53.51
N PRO A 19 45.40 -36.44 52.38
CA PRO A 19 45.73 -35.11 51.87
C PRO A 19 44.42 -34.37 51.68
N GLY A 20 44.34 -33.20 52.31
CA GLY A 20 43.13 -32.39 52.41
C GLY A 20 42.41 -32.32 51.08
N ALA A 21 41.08 -32.48 51.14
CA ALA A 21 40.18 -32.19 50.05
C ALA A 21 40.57 -30.82 49.48
N ALA A 22 41.32 -30.83 48.39
CA ALA A 22 41.58 -29.66 47.60
C ALA A 22 40.20 -29.24 47.10
N GLN A 23 39.57 -28.30 47.80
CA GLN A 23 38.45 -27.54 47.27
C GLN A 23 38.91 -27.06 45.91
N ARG A 24 38.44 -27.73 44.85
CA ARG A 24 38.53 -27.19 43.50
C ARG A 24 37.89 -25.83 43.61
N ARG A 25 38.71 -24.77 43.57
CA ARG A 25 38.17 -23.43 43.36
C ARG A 25 37.31 -23.55 42.11
N LEU A 26 36.01 -23.36 42.22
CA LEU A 26 35.19 -23.11 41.04
C LEU A 26 35.88 -21.93 40.36
N ALA A 27 36.40 -22.15 39.16
CA ALA A 27 36.95 -21.09 38.36
C ALA A 27 35.83 -20.05 38.19
N GLU A 28 36.09 -18.83 38.66
CA GLU A 28 35.19 -17.71 38.44
C GLU A 28 35.05 -17.54 36.92
N PRO A 29 33.82 -17.62 36.37
CA PRO A 29 33.65 -17.46 34.94
C PRO A 29 34.24 -16.11 34.52
N PRO A 30 34.95 -16.02 33.39
CA PRO A 30 35.56 -14.77 32.97
C PRO A 30 34.46 -13.71 32.88
N ALA A 31 34.72 -12.54 33.49
CA ALA A 31 33.81 -11.41 33.48
C ALA A 31 33.45 -11.09 32.02
N THR A 32 32.28 -11.56 31.60
CA THR A 32 31.83 -11.42 30.23
C THR A 32 31.34 -9.99 30.09
N THR A 33 32.09 -9.15 29.37
CA THR A 33 31.70 -7.77 29.11
C THR A 33 30.46 -7.79 28.21
N VAL A 34 29.28 -7.63 28.81
CA VAL A 34 28.03 -7.55 28.06
C VAL A 34 27.92 -6.13 27.49
N MET A 35 28.23 -5.96 26.21
CA MET A 35 27.89 -4.71 25.51
C MET A 35 26.38 -4.63 25.36
N ARG A 36 25.75 -3.74 26.14
CA ARG A 36 24.33 -3.42 26.01
C ARG A 36 24.17 -2.27 25.01
N THR A 37 23.66 -2.56 23.83
CA THR A 37 23.27 -1.53 22.86
C THR A 37 21.91 -0.98 23.26
N GLU A 38 21.89 0.18 23.92
CA GLU A 38 20.64 0.87 24.24
C GLU A 38 20.15 1.67 23.03
N MET A 39 19.07 1.22 22.40
CA MET A 39 18.45 1.91 21.27
C MET A 39 17.43 2.94 21.80
N ARG A 40 17.82 4.22 21.82
CA ARG A 40 16.98 5.32 22.32
C ARG A 40 16.05 5.81 21.21
N ILE A 41 14.80 5.34 21.20
CA ILE A 41 13.78 5.76 20.22
C ILE A 41 13.18 7.10 20.67
N GLN A 42 13.56 8.20 20.03
CA GLN A 42 12.93 9.51 20.26
C GLN A 42 11.80 9.74 19.25
N ARG A 43 10.59 10.00 19.77
CA ARG A 43 9.42 10.35 18.96
C ARG A 43 9.33 11.87 18.89
N MET A 44 9.56 12.45 17.72
CA MET A 44 9.32 13.89 17.50
C MET A 44 7.91 14.11 16.96
N ILE A 45 7.17 15.04 17.56
CA ILE A 45 5.84 15.46 17.09
C ILE A 45 6.01 16.82 16.41
N ILE A 46 5.97 16.84 15.08
CA ILE A 46 5.98 18.07 14.30
C ILE A 46 4.54 18.59 14.23
N ARG A 47 4.25 19.70 14.89
CA ARG A 47 2.97 20.40 14.78
C ARG A 47 3.05 21.38 13.62
N VAL A 48 2.34 21.09 12.53
CA VAL A 48 2.21 22.03 11.41
C VAL A 48 1.11 23.04 11.77
N PRO A 49 1.44 24.33 12.00
CA PRO A 49 0.41 25.34 12.21
C PRO A 49 -0.36 25.51 10.91
N ARG A 50 -1.68 25.30 10.97
CA ARG A 50 -2.56 25.71 9.87
C ARG A 50 -2.64 27.23 9.92
N ALA A 51 -2.01 27.91 8.97
CA ALA A 51 -2.29 29.32 8.77
C ALA A 51 -3.80 29.48 8.58
N PRO A 52 -4.46 30.47 9.20
CA PRO A 52 -5.84 30.74 8.93
C PRO A 52 -5.94 31.09 7.44
N PHE A 53 -6.57 30.20 6.66
CA PHE A 53 -7.01 30.54 5.32
C PHE A 53 -8.05 31.66 5.52
N ALA A 54 -7.64 32.91 5.33
CA ALA A 54 -8.61 33.95 5.06
C ALA A 54 -9.34 33.50 3.78
N PRO A 55 -10.68 33.34 3.80
CA PRO A 55 -11.41 33.10 2.57
C PRO A 55 -11.20 34.33 1.71
N VAL A 56 -10.27 34.23 0.75
CA VAL A 56 -10.20 35.19 -0.33
C VAL A 56 -11.58 35.11 -0.96
N ALA A 57 -12.34 36.20 -0.88
CA ALA A 57 -13.63 36.29 -1.52
C ALA A 57 -13.39 36.30 -3.03
N PHE A 58 -13.15 35.11 -3.60
CA PHE A 58 -13.25 34.90 -5.02
C PHE A 58 -14.71 35.18 -5.36
N SER A 59 -14.95 36.28 -6.08
CA SER A 59 -16.20 36.46 -6.79
C SER A 59 -16.43 35.18 -7.58
N ALA A 60 -17.43 34.40 -7.16
CA ALA A 60 -17.76 33.15 -7.82
C ALA A 60 -17.95 33.48 -9.31
N PRO A 61 -17.17 32.87 -10.22
CA PRO A 61 -17.35 33.10 -11.64
C PRO A 61 -18.82 32.88 -11.97
N ARG A 62 -19.41 33.79 -12.74
CA ARG A 62 -20.80 33.64 -13.20
C ARG A 62 -20.93 32.24 -13.81
N ALA A 63 -21.77 31.41 -13.22
CA ALA A 63 -21.95 30.03 -13.68
C ALA A 63 -22.31 30.07 -15.17
N LEU A 64 -21.43 29.55 -16.01
CA LEU A 64 -21.72 29.42 -17.43
C LEU A 64 -22.95 28.50 -17.58
N PRO A 65 -23.85 28.80 -18.52
CA PRO A 65 -24.98 27.92 -18.78
C PRO A 65 -24.47 26.51 -19.10
N PRO A 66 -25.13 25.45 -18.60
CA PRO A 66 -24.69 24.09 -18.83
C PRO A 66 -24.72 23.78 -20.33
N ILE A 67 -23.56 23.37 -20.87
CA ILE A 67 -23.45 22.94 -22.27
C ILE A 67 -24.33 21.69 -22.45
N GLN A 68 -25.31 21.79 -23.34
CA GLN A 68 -26.08 20.63 -23.78
C GLN A 68 -25.22 19.81 -24.73
N TRP A 69 -25.06 18.52 -24.44
CA TRP A 69 -24.22 17.63 -25.25
C TRP A 69 -25.08 16.72 -26.12
N VAL A 70 -24.75 16.64 -27.40
CA VAL A 70 -25.36 15.70 -28.34
C VAL A 70 -24.35 14.61 -28.68
N GLU A 71 -24.81 13.35 -28.60
CA GLU A 71 -23.99 12.19 -28.95
C GLU A 71 -23.98 11.98 -30.47
N LYS A 72 -22.79 11.95 -31.05
CA LYS A 72 -22.54 11.61 -32.45
C LYS A 72 -21.70 10.35 -32.57
N ARG A 73 -21.82 9.69 -33.73
CA ARG A 73 -20.97 8.54 -34.07
C ARG A 73 -19.52 8.99 -34.16
N THR A 74 -18.62 8.17 -33.64
CA THR A 74 -17.17 8.37 -33.67
C THR A 74 -16.48 7.03 -33.91
N ASP A 75 -15.16 7.07 -34.00
CA ASP A 75 -14.33 5.88 -34.18
C ASP A 75 -14.51 4.88 -33.03
N ARG A 76 -14.37 3.59 -33.37
CA ARG A 76 -14.44 2.50 -32.38
C ARG A 76 -13.24 2.45 -31.44
N CYS A 77 -12.15 3.12 -31.79
CA CYS A 77 -10.91 3.06 -31.05
C CYS A 77 -10.24 4.44 -31.03
N LEU A 78 -9.79 4.90 -29.87
CA LEU A 78 -9.03 6.14 -29.72
C LEU A 78 -7.67 5.89 -29.05
N PRO A 79 -6.67 6.75 -29.30
CA PRO A 79 -5.36 6.59 -28.68
C PRO A 79 -5.42 6.97 -27.19
N VAL A 80 -4.90 6.12 -26.29
CA VAL A 80 -4.97 6.35 -24.83
C VAL A 80 -4.26 7.65 -24.44
N GLN A 81 -3.15 7.97 -25.10
CA GLN A 81 -2.39 9.21 -24.93
C GLN A 81 -3.19 10.49 -25.25
N SER A 82 -4.30 10.39 -25.98
CA SER A 82 -5.16 11.55 -26.24
C SER A 82 -6.09 11.88 -25.08
N VAL A 83 -6.25 10.97 -24.10
CA VAL A 83 -7.15 11.15 -22.96
C VAL A 83 -6.44 11.99 -21.89
N ALA A 84 -6.94 13.21 -21.69
CA ALA A 84 -6.49 14.15 -20.68
C ALA A 84 -7.07 13.84 -19.30
N ALA A 85 -8.36 13.50 -19.26
CA ALA A 85 -9.08 13.23 -18.02
C ALA A 85 -10.30 12.33 -18.27
N VAL A 86 -10.80 11.77 -17.18
CA VAL A 86 -11.96 10.87 -17.19
C VAL A 86 -12.96 11.41 -16.18
N THR A 87 -14.21 11.59 -16.59
CA THR A 87 -15.29 12.05 -15.70
C THR A 87 -16.48 11.11 -15.80
N ILE A 88 -17.13 10.86 -14.67
CA ILE A 88 -18.30 9.99 -14.60
C ILE A 88 -19.51 10.88 -14.87
N SER A 89 -20.11 10.73 -16.05
CA SER A 89 -21.31 11.51 -16.39
C SER A 89 -22.60 10.79 -16.00
N ARG A 90 -22.64 9.47 -16.08
CA ARG A 90 -23.82 8.64 -15.78
C ARG A 90 -23.38 7.30 -15.20
N THR A 91 -24.33 6.53 -14.70
CA THR A 91 -24.12 5.22 -14.09
C THR A 91 -23.55 4.17 -15.06
N ASP A 92 -23.90 4.30 -16.35
CA ASP A 92 -23.60 3.35 -17.43
C ASP A 92 -22.52 3.86 -18.40
N SER A 93 -21.99 5.06 -18.17
CA SER A 93 -21.11 5.71 -19.13
C SER A 93 -20.13 6.69 -18.51
N VAL A 94 -18.95 6.73 -19.12
CA VAL A 94 -17.82 7.54 -18.69
C VAL A 94 -17.43 8.49 -19.81
N ASP A 95 -17.23 9.75 -19.48
CA ASP A 95 -16.84 10.77 -20.43
C ASP A 95 -15.31 10.95 -20.37
N LEU A 96 -14.68 10.80 -21.52
CA LEU A 96 -13.25 10.99 -21.74
C LEU A 96 -13.05 12.40 -22.27
N LEU A 97 -12.26 13.20 -21.58
CA LEU A 97 -11.82 14.50 -22.02
C LEU A 97 -10.52 14.30 -22.78
N LEU A 98 -10.47 14.78 -24.02
CA LEU A 98 -9.30 14.67 -24.87
C LEU A 98 -8.40 15.91 -24.71
N ASN A 99 -7.10 15.77 -24.96
CA ASN A 99 -6.13 16.87 -24.89
C ASN A 99 -6.50 18.06 -25.79
N GLY A 100 -7.25 17.83 -26.87
CA GLY A 100 -7.74 18.87 -27.78
C GLY A 100 -9.06 19.53 -27.37
N GLY A 101 -9.52 19.36 -26.12
CA GLY A 101 -10.80 19.90 -25.63
C GLY A 101 -12.05 19.14 -26.09
N GLY A 102 -11.88 18.17 -26.99
CA GLY A 102 -12.95 17.27 -27.40
C GLY A 102 -13.39 16.36 -26.25
N ARG A 103 -14.62 15.84 -26.35
CA ARG A 103 -15.16 14.91 -25.37
C ARG A 103 -15.74 13.68 -26.06
N VAL A 104 -15.45 12.50 -25.52
CA VAL A 104 -15.95 11.22 -26.04
C VAL A 104 -16.57 10.45 -24.89
N ARG A 105 -17.83 10.07 -25.02
CA ARG A 105 -18.53 9.18 -24.10
C ARG A 105 -18.23 7.72 -24.44
N ALA A 106 -17.68 6.99 -23.49
CA ALA A 106 -17.59 5.54 -23.49
C ALA A 106 -18.85 4.98 -22.82
N ARG A 107 -19.71 4.32 -23.59
CA ARG A 107 -20.80 3.52 -23.02
C ARG A 107 -20.28 2.15 -22.65
N LEU A 108 -20.71 1.67 -21.50
CA LEU A 108 -20.31 0.39 -20.97
C LEU A 108 -21.38 -0.64 -21.29
N ALA A 109 -21.00 -1.91 -21.24
CA ALA A 109 -21.94 -3.01 -21.48
C ALA A 109 -22.92 -3.16 -20.29
N ASP A 110 -24.06 -3.82 -20.54
CA ASP A 110 -25.19 -3.87 -19.59
C ASP A 110 -24.87 -4.59 -18.27
N ASP A 111 -23.79 -5.37 -18.24
CA ASP A 111 -23.25 -6.08 -17.07
C ASP A 111 -22.48 -5.17 -16.08
N CYS A 112 -22.60 -3.84 -16.22
CA CYS A 112 -21.84 -2.85 -15.47
C CYS A 112 -22.68 -2.03 -14.49
N PRO A 113 -22.94 -2.56 -13.27
CA PRO A 113 -23.62 -1.79 -12.24
C PRO A 113 -22.73 -0.64 -11.75
N SER A 114 -23.33 0.56 -11.71
CA SER A 114 -22.89 1.81 -11.09
C SER A 114 -21.42 1.86 -10.67
N LEU A 115 -20.62 2.44 -11.54
CA LEU A 115 -19.19 2.37 -11.36
C LEU A 115 -18.68 3.54 -10.53
N ASP A 116 -18.27 3.22 -9.30
CA ASP A 116 -17.31 4.00 -8.52
C ASP A 116 -15.93 3.95 -9.21
N PHE A 117 -15.84 4.47 -10.43
CA PHE A 117 -14.56 4.60 -11.12
C PHE A 117 -13.72 5.69 -10.47
N TYR A 118 -12.40 5.52 -10.56
CA TYR A 118 -11.53 6.63 -10.29
C TYR A 118 -11.78 7.74 -11.33
N ALA A 119 -12.06 8.95 -10.86
CA ALA A 119 -11.94 10.17 -11.68
C ALA A 119 -10.46 10.45 -12.08
N GLY A 120 -9.52 9.65 -11.57
CA GLY A 120 -8.13 9.58 -12.00
C GLY A 120 -7.94 8.41 -12.98
N MET A 121 -7.22 8.68 -14.07
CA MET A 121 -6.91 7.72 -15.13
C MET A 121 -6.13 6.49 -14.62
N TYR A 122 -6.80 5.36 -14.43
CA TYR A 122 -6.13 4.05 -14.32
C TYR A 122 -6.53 3.16 -15.50
N ILE A 123 -6.14 3.60 -16.69
CA ILE A 123 -6.34 2.86 -17.94
C ILE A 123 -5.03 2.14 -18.24
N LYS A 124 -5.06 0.81 -18.26
CA LYS A 124 -3.94 0.04 -18.79
C LYS A 124 -4.03 0.07 -20.32
N PRO A 125 -3.12 0.73 -21.04
CA PRO A 125 -3.12 0.68 -22.49
C PRO A 125 -2.89 -0.76 -22.96
N SER A 126 -3.59 -1.15 -24.03
CA SER A 126 -3.29 -2.39 -24.73
C SER A 126 -1.95 -2.25 -25.48
N SER A 127 -1.43 -3.34 -26.04
CA SER A 127 -0.12 -3.36 -26.72
C SER A 127 -0.02 -2.38 -27.88
N ASP A 128 -1.15 -1.99 -28.46
CA ASP A 128 -1.25 -1.02 -29.56
C ASP A 128 -1.34 0.44 -29.10
N GLY A 129 -1.34 0.72 -27.78
CA GLY A 129 -1.47 2.07 -27.24
C GLY A 129 -2.86 2.70 -27.45
N ARG A 130 -3.84 1.91 -27.90
CA ARG A 130 -5.21 2.37 -28.15
C ARG A 130 -6.17 1.77 -27.13
N MET A 131 -7.30 2.46 -26.96
CA MET A 131 -8.48 1.94 -26.28
C MET A 131 -9.61 1.77 -27.30
N CYS A 132 -10.23 0.60 -27.30
CA CYS A 132 -11.16 0.12 -28.30
C CYS A 132 -12.44 -0.40 -27.66
N ALA A 133 -13.56 -0.06 -28.27
CA ALA A 133 -14.84 -0.66 -27.97
C ALA A 133 -14.79 -2.18 -28.23
N SER A 134 -15.51 -2.93 -27.41
CA SER A 134 -15.62 -4.40 -27.36
C SER A 134 -14.34 -5.17 -27.00
N ARG A 135 -13.18 -4.52 -26.98
CA ARG A 135 -11.90 -5.14 -26.61
C ARG A 135 -11.48 -4.78 -25.19
N ASP A 136 -11.53 -3.49 -24.88
CA ASP A 136 -10.92 -2.98 -23.65
C ASP A 136 -11.96 -2.86 -22.53
N VAL A 137 -11.46 -2.99 -21.30
CA VAL A 137 -12.25 -2.99 -20.07
C VAL A 137 -11.81 -1.85 -19.16
N ILE A 138 -12.77 -1.17 -18.53
CA ILE A 138 -12.54 -0.19 -17.48
C ILE A 138 -12.70 -0.88 -16.14
N ARG A 139 -11.77 -0.63 -15.21
CA ARG A 139 -11.79 -1.23 -13.87
C ARG A 139 -12.34 -0.25 -12.83
N SER A 140 -13.32 -0.70 -12.06
CA SER A 140 -13.86 0.01 -10.89
C SER A 140 -12.88 0.01 -9.73
N ARG A 141 -13.01 0.98 -8.81
CA ARG A 141 -12.30 0.98 -7.53
C ARG A 141 -12.61 -0.26 -6.68
N THR A 142 -13.80 -0.81 -6.80
CA THR A 142 -14.22 -2.03 -6.10
C THR A 142 -13.75 -3.32 -6.80
N GLY A 143 -12.99 -3.20 -7.89
CA GLY A 143 -12.44 -4.35 -8.62
C GLY A 143 -13.33 -4.89 -9.76
N GLY A 144 -14.54 -4.33 -9.94
CA GLY A 144 -15.40 -4.63 -11.08
C GLY A 144 -14.72 -4.32 -12.42
N GLN A 145 -14.99 -5.12 -13.45
CA GLN A 145 -14.44 -4.93 -14.80
C GLN A 145 -15.57 -4.74 -15.79
N CYS A 146 -15.45 -3.71 -16.61
CA CYS A 146 -16.52 -3.26 -17.46
C CYS A 146 -16.07 -3.05 -18.89
N ARG A 147 -16.59 -3.88 -19.79
CA ARG A 147 -16.30 -3.79 -21.22
C ARG A 147 -16.89 -2.50 -21.78
N ILE A 148 -16.11 -1.82 -22.61
CA ILE A 148 -16.59 -0.67 -23.36
C ILE A 148 -17.47 -1.19 -24.51
N ALA A 149 -18.75 -0.86 -24.53
CA ALA A 149 -19.64 -1.25 -25.61
C ALA A 149 -19.43 -0.38 -26.87
N GLN A 150 -19.34 0.94 -26.68
CA GLN A 150 -19.21 1.88 -27.81
C GLN A 150 -18.70 3.25 -27.37
N PHE A 151 -18.08 3.96 -28.32
CA PHE A 151 -17.76 5.38 -28.17
C PHE A 151 -18.76 6.27 -28.91
N ARG A 152 -19.01 7.45 -28.34
CA ARG A 152 -19.81 8.53 -28.92
C ARG A 152 -19.10 9.84 -28.72
N ALA A 153 -18.89 10.60 -29.79
CA ALA A 153 -18.38 11.97 -29.65
C ALA A 153 -19.48 12.83 -29.02
N LEU A 154 -19.13 13.59 -27.98
CA LEU A 154 -20.01 14.58 -27.39
C LEU A 154 -19.68 15.91 -28.04
N VAL A 155 -20.64 16.44 -28.81
CA VAL A 155 -20.55 17.76 -29.42
C VAL A 155 -21.55 18.69 -28.74
N PRO A 156 -21.22 19.99 -28.55
CA PRO A 156 -22.20 20.95 -28.07
C PRO A 156 -23.42 20.99 -28.99
N ALA A 157 -24.61 20.96 -28.40
CA ALA A 157 -25.84 21.31 -29.12
C ALA A 157 -25.69 22.75 -29.62
N ARG A 158 -25.97 22.97 -30.91
CA ARG A 158 -26.08 24.32 -31.46
C ARG A 158 -27.41 24.94 -31.08
#